data_AF-A0A8S3TAX2-F1
#
_entry.id   AF-A0A8S3TAX2-F1
#
_cell.length_a   1.000
_cell.length_b   1.000
_cell.length_c   1.000
_cell.angle_alpha   90.00
_cell.angle_beta   90.00
_cell.angle_gamma   90.00
#
_symmetry.space_group_name_H-M   'P 1'
#
loop_
_entity.id
_entity.type
_entity.pdbx_description
1 polymer ?
#
loop_
_entity_poly.entity_id
_entity_poly.type
_entity_poly.pdbx_seq_one_letter_code
_entity_poly.pdbx_strand_id
1 'polypeptide(L)'
;MKPTGHLQKCKRHQIYLCVIEFNSFTASLIMFELAWKMSKDTNDLVWLAVVGVTDQYIHFKTPRDKYIDDAMALESHRCDEDNIISINCLKIVFDEELQLTLYRHWSLFDSICHSVNLACKFKVWTLKGQKRLHEFLAEMGMPLSQCKQKFSSMELQLTT
;
A
#
# COMPACT_ATOMS: atom_id res chain seq x y z
N MET A 1 38.82 28.73 23.26
CA MET A 1 37.36 28.54 23.52
C MET A 1 36.62 29.20 22.36
N LYS A 2 35.81 28.59 21.48
CA LYS A 2 35.01 27.35 21.48
C LYS A 2 34.91 26.80 20.03
N PRO A 3 35.18 25.50 19.77
CA PRO A 3 34.73 24.82 18.55
C PRO A 3 33.63 23.77 18.85
N THR A 4 32.88 23.92 19.94
CA THR A 4 31.90 22.92 20.42
C THR A 4 30.59 22.90 19.63
N GLY A 5 30.25 23.98 18.91
CA GLY A 5 28.98 24.11 18.18
C GLY A 5 28.88 23.25 16.91
N HIS A 6 29.96 23.12 16.15
CA HIS A 6 29.95 22.35 14.90
C HIS A 6 29.82 20.85 15.16
N LEU A 7 30.57 20.33 16.14
CA LEU A 7 30.50 18.92 16.55
C LEU A 7 29.12 18.55 17.11
N GLN A 8 28.48 19.46 17.84
CA GLN A 8 27.13 19.23 18.37
C GLN A 8 26.06 19.27 17.27
N LYS A 9 26.26 20.06 16.22
CA LYS A 9 25.39 20.10 15.04
C LYS A 9 25.53 18.81 14.21
N CYS A 10 26.75 18.31 14.00
CA CYS A 10 27.01 17.03 13.33
C CYS A 10 26.41 15.85 14.12
N LYS A 11 26.59 15.79 15.45
CA LYS A 11 25.99 14.73 16.29
C LYS A 11 24.46 14.75 16.25
N ARG A 12 23.83 15.93 16.27
CA ARG A 12 22.37 16.06 16.11
C ARG A 12 21.88 15.58 14.75
N HIS A 13 22.61 15.91 13.68
CA HIS A 13 22.29 15.43 12.34
C HIS A 13 22.37 13.91 12.24
N GLN A 14 23.40 13.32 12.84
CA GLN A 14 23.61 11.87 12.86
C GLN A 14 22.55 11.12 13.66
N ILE A 15 22.09 11.69 14.79
CA ILE A 15 20.96 11.14 15.55
C ILE A 15 19.67 11.20 14.72
N TYR A 16 19.43 12.31 14.01
CA TYR A 16 18.24 12.46 13.17
C TYR A 16 18.22 11.43 12.02
N LEU A 17 19.35 11.20 11.37
CA LEU A 17 19.50 10.16 10.34
C LEU A 17 19.25 8.76 10.92
N CYS A 18 19.80 8.45 12.09
CA CYS A 18 19.63 7.13 12.71
C CYS A 18 18.17 6.86 13.14
N VAL A 19 17.44 7.87 13.60
CA VAL A 19 15.99 7.75 13.92
C VAL A 19 15.16 7.50 12.66
N ILE A 20 15.52 8.13 11.53
CA ILE A 20 14.87 7.90 10.23
C ILE A 20 15.16 6.48 9.73
N GLU A 21 16.40 6.01 9.84
CA GLU A 21 16.80 4.64 9.47
C GLU A 21 16.08 3.58 10.33
N PHE A 22 15.90 3.83 11.64
CA PHE A 22 15.23 2.89 12.54
C PHE A 22 13.73 2.73 12.22
N ASN A 23 13.06 3.81 11.82
CA ASN A 23 11.68 3.74 11.32
C ASN A 23 11.57 3.02 9.96
N SER A 24 12.69 2.84 9.27
CA SER A 24 12.72 2.21 7.95
C SER A 24 12.64 0.69 8.04
N PHE A 25 12.98 0.06 9.16
CA PHE A 25 12.91 -1.40 9.29
C PHE A 25 11.51 -1.87 9.72
N THR A 26 10.89 -2.72 8.91
CA THR A 26 9.58 -3.30 9.23
C THR A 26 9.73 -4.44 10.22
N ALA A 27 9.22 -4.26 11.44
CA ALA A 27 9.27 -5.30 12.48
C ALA A 27 8.64 -6.62 12.03
N SER A 28 7.57 -6.56 11.22
CA SER A 28 6.91 -7.76 10.67
C SER A 28 7.79 -8.52 9.68
N LEU A 29 8.57 -7.84 8.83
CA LEU A 29 9.54 -8.47 7.93
C LEU A 29 10.65 -9.19 8.70
N ILE A 30 11.22 -8.55 9.72
CA ILE A 30 12.28 -9.16 10.53
C ILE A 30 11.77 -10.44 11.23
N MET A 31 10.54 -10.39 11.74
CA MET A 31 9.89 -11.55 12.35
C MET A 31 9.60 -12.66 11.35
N PHE A 32 9.21 -12.31 10.12
CA PHE A 32 9.05 -13.27 9.04
C PHE A 32 10.38 -13.91 8.64
N GLU A 33 11.45 -13.12 8.45
CA GLU A 33 12.79 -13.65 8.16
C GLU A 33 13.29 -14.60 9.25
N LEU A 34 12.99 -14.30 10.52
CA LEU A 34 13.31 -15.19 11.62
C LEU A 34 12.53 -16.51 11.53
N ALA A 35 11.21 -16.44 11.27
CA ALA A 35 10.37 -17.62 11.11
C ALA A 35 10.81 -18.48 9.91
N TRP A 36 11.21 -17.84 8.81
CA TRP A 36 11.79 -18.47 7.63
C TRP A 36 13.07 -19.24 7.97
N LYS A 37 14.00 -18.60 8.70
CA LYS A 37 15.23 -19.26 9.17
C LYS A 37 14.98 -20.44 10.12
N MET A 38 13.81 -20.49 10.75
CA MET A 38 13.36 -21.59 11.61
C MET A 38 12.51 -22.65 10.88
N SER A 39 12.32 -22.53 9.56
CA SER A 39 11.45 -23.40 8.75
C SER A 39 10.01 -23.45 9.27
N LYS A 40 9.49 -22.30 9.72
CA LYS A 40 8.11 -22.10 10.19
C LYS A 40 7.38 -21.07 9.34
N ASP A 41 7.63 -21.09 8.04
CA ASP A 41 6.95 -20.25 7.07
C ASP A 41 5.50 -20.71 6.90
N THR A 42 4.55 -19.84 7.25
CA THR A 42 3.13 -20.10 7.07
C THR A 42 2.53 -18.95 6.28
N ASN A 43 1.49 -19.23 5.49
CA ASN A 43 0.81 -18.19 4.69
C ASN A 43 0.29 -17.04 5.57
N ASP A 44 -0.13 -17.34 6.80
CA ASP A 44 -0.56 -16.33 7.77
C ASP A 44 0.58 -15.37 8.15
N LEU A 45 1.80 -15.88 8.36
CA LEU A 45 2.96 -15.04 8.67
C LEU A 45 3.38 -14.18 7.47
N VAL A 46 3.30 -14.72 6.25
CA VAL A 46 3.51 -13.94 5.02
C VAL A 46 2.49 -12.81 4.93
N TRP A 47 1.20 -13.10 5.17
CA TRP A 47 0.16 -12.10 5.15
C TRP A 47 0.36 -11.01 6.21
N LEU A 48 0.73 -11.38 7.44
CA LEU A 48 1.05 -10.43 8.50
C LEU A 48 2.27 -9.56 8.16
N ALA A 49 3.27 -10.13 7.48
CA ALA A 49 4.41 -9.38 6.97
C ALA A 49 3.98 -8.33 5.95
N VAL A 50 3.18 -8.73 4.94
CA VAL A 50 2.61 -7.85 3.91
C VAL A 50 1.81 -6.70 4.54
N VAL A 51 0.95 -6.99 5.52
CA VAL A 51 0.16 -5.97 6.22
C VAL A 51 1.06 -4.97 6.94
N GLY A 52 2.10 -5.42 7.62
CA GLY A 52 3.03 -4.52 8.32
C GLY A 52 3.85 -3.64 7.37
N VAL A 53 4.29 -4.17 6.22
CA VAL A 53 4.99 -3.39 5.18
C VAL A 53 4.05 -2.34 4.57
N THR A 54 2.81 -2.73 4.31
CA THR A 54 1.76 -1.84 3.77
C THR A 54 1.39 -0.75 4.77
N ASP A 55 1.32 -1.06 6.06
CA ASP A 55 1.06 -0.08 7.13
C ASP A 55 2.14 1.02 7.14
N GLN A 56 3.41 0.65 7.05
CA GLN A 56 4.51 1.62 6.98
C GLN A 56 4.44 2.49 5.73
N TYR A 57 4.06 1.91 4.60
CA TYR A 57 3.88 2.62 3.33
C TYR A 57 2.73 3.64 3.42
N ILE A 58 1.57 3.26 3.94
CA ILE A 58 0.40 4.14 4.12
C ILE A 58 0.72 5.30 5.07
N HIS A 59 1.48 5.04 6.13
CA HIS A 59 1.89 6.08 7.09
C HIS A 59 3.07 6.94 6.62
N PHE A 60 3.49 6.82 5.36
CA PHE A 60 4.61 7.56 4.76
C PHE A 60 5.94 7.39 5.52
N LYS A 61 6.11 6.26 6.23
CA LYS A 61 7.36 5.94 6.93
C LYS A 61 8.41 5.34 6.00
N THR A 62 7.96 4.68 4.93
CA THR A 62 8.81 3.98 3.96
C THR A 62 8.55 4.53 2.55
N PRO A 63 9.61 4.85 1.76
CA PRO A 63 9.45 5.29 0.38
C PRO A 63 8.94 4.16 -0.52
N ARG A 64 8.35 4.53 -1.67
CA ARG A 64 7.79 3.56 -2.62
C ARG A 64 8.82 2.52 -3.08
N ASP A 65 10.03 2.95 -3.40
CA ASP A 65 11.07 2.05 -3.94
C ASP A 65 11.37 0.92 -2.96
N LYS A 66 11.57 1.27 -1.69
CA LYS A 66 11.78 0.29 -0.61
C LYS A 66 10.56 -0.61 -0.39
N TYR A 67 9.34 -0.06 -0.45
CA TYR A 67 8.12 -0.88 -0.36
C TYR A 67 8.04 -1.93 -1.47
N ILE A 68 8.43 -1.56 -2.70
CA ILE A 68 8.46 -2.49 -3.84
C ILE A 68 9.54 -3.56 -3.60
N ASP A 69 10.75 -3.16 -3.20
CA ASP A 69 11.83 -4.11 -2.90
C ASP A 69 11.43 -5.12 -1.82
N ASP A 70 10.81 -4.64 -0.73
CA ASP A 70 10.32 -5.47 0.37
C ASP A 70 9.20 -6.43 -0.08
N ALA A 71 8.28 -5.97 -0.93
CA ALA A 71 7.20 -6.79 -1.49
C ALA A 71 7.72 -7.88 -2.44
N MET A 72 8.69 -7.55 -3.29
CA MET A 72 9.35 -8.52 -4.18
C MET A 72 10.14 -9.57 -3.40
N ALA A 73 10.79 -9.18 -2.28
CA ALA A 73 11.47 -10.12 -1.41
C ALA A 73 10.50 -11.15 -0.80
N LEU A 74 9.34 -10.70 -0.33
CA LEU A 74 8.27 -11.56 0.18
C LEU A 74 7.73 -12.53 -0.87
N GLU A 75 7.61 -12.10 -2.13
CA GLU A 75 7.19 -12.96 -3.24
C GLU A 75 8.19 -14.09 -3.50
N SER A 76 9.49 -13.77 -3.51
CA SER A 76 10.58 -14.74 -3.73
C SER A 76 10.64 -15.84 -2.68
N HIS A 77 10.21 -15.55 -1.45
CA HIS A 77 10.16 -16.51 -0.34
C HIS A 77 8.95 -17.45 -0.39
N ARG A 78 8.11 -17.44 -1.42
CA ARG A 78 7.05 -18.46 -1.53
C ARG A 78 7.63 -19.80 -1.97
N CYS A 79 7.55 -20.80 -1.10
CA CYS A 79 7.63 -22.20 -1.51
C CYS A 79 6.36 -22.55 -2.31
N ASP A 80 6.51 -22.97 -3.57
CA ASP A 80 5.47 -23.69 -4.29
C ASP A 80 5.31 -25.08 -3.65
N GLU A 81 4.62 -25.17 -2.52
CA GLU A 81 4.07 -26.44 -2.10
C GLU A 81 2.85 -26.74 -2.97
N ASP A 82 3.11 -27.44 -4.08
CA ASP A 82 2.11 -28.20 -4.82
C ASP A 82 1.48 -29.24 -3.90
N ASN A 83 0.53 -28.87 -3.03
CA ASN A 83 -0.23 -29.84 -2.27
C ASN A 83 -1.61 -29.35 -1.87
N ILE A 84 -2.59 -29.89 -2.60
CA ILE A 84 -3.98 -30.15 -2.22
C ILE A 84 -4.78 -28.90 -1.85
N ILE A 85 -5.75 -28.58 -2.70
CA ILE A 85 -6.79 -27.58 -2.46
C ILE A 85 -7.62 -28.02 -1.23
N SER A 86 -7.09 -27.74 -0.04
CA SER A 86 -7.84 -27.66 1.20
C SER A 86 -8.80 -26.49 1.07
N ILE A 87 -10.03 -26.66 1.54
CA ILE A 87 -11.11 -25.65 1.51
C ILE A 87 -10.69 -24.32 2.19
N ASN A 88 -9.58 -24.33 2.95
CA ASN A 88 -8.98 -23.17 3.61
C ASN A 88 -7.68 -22.65 2.95
N CYS A 89 -7.42 -22.95 1.67
CA CYS A 89 -6.19 -22.53 1.00
C CYS A 89 -6.19 -21.00 0.79
N LEU A 90 -5.64 -20.28 1.76
CA LEU A 90 -5.27 -18.87 1.63
C LEU A 90 -4.16 -18.76 0.57
N LYS A 91 -4.58 -18.57 -0.68
CA LYS A 91 -3.69 -18.28 -1.80
C LYS A 91 -3.44 -16.78 -1.86
N ILE A 92 -2.22 -16.38 -1.51
CA ILE A 92 -1.76 -15.01 -1.67
C ILE A 92 -1.34 -14.83 -3.14
N VAL A 93 -1.70 -13.73 -3.78
CA VAL A 93 -1.33 -13.41 -5.16
C VAL A 93 -0.85 -11.96 -5.18
N PHE A 94 0.27 -11.71 -5.85
CA PHE A 94 0.74 -10.36 -6.12
C PHE A 94 0.04 -9.84 -7.37
N ASP A 95 -0.55 -8.66 -7.24
CA ASP A 95 -1.28 -8.01 -8.31
C ASP A 95 -1.06 -6.49 -8.23
N GLU A 96 -1.00 -5.84 -9.38
CA GLU A 96 -0.87 -4.39 -9.45
C GLU A 96 -2.25 -3.74 -9.33
N GLU A 97 -2.54 -3.16 -8.16
CA GLU A 97 -3.84 -2.53 -7.90
C GLU A 97 -3.80 -0.99 -7.93
N LEU A 98 -4.96 -0.41 -8.25
CA LEU A 98 -5.19 1.03 -8.11
C LEU A 98 -5.04 1.47 -6.65
N GLN A 99 -4.31 2.56 -6.44
CA GLN A 99 -4.12 3.19 -5.12
C GLN A 99 -5.34 4.00 -4.69
N LEU A 100 -6.46 3.29 -4.48
CA LEU A 100 -7.72 3.85 -4.07
C LEU A 100 -8.17 3.26 -2.74
N THR A 101 -8.51 4.12 -1.78
CA THR A 101 -9.01 3.69 -0.48
C THR A 101 -10.32 2.92 -0.64
N LEU A 102 -10.34 1.65 -0.21
CA LEU A 102 -11.53 0.81 -0.10
C LEU A 102 -12.37 0.67 -1.39
N TYR A 103 -11.75 0.78 -2.57
CA TYR A 103 -12.49 0.79 -3.85
C TYR A 103 -13.32 -0.47 -4.09
N ARG A 104 -12.90 -1.64 -3.58
CA ARG A 104 -13.66 -2.89 -3.68
C ARG A 104 -14.99 -2.89 -2.89
N HIS A 105 -15.10 -2.06 -1.85
CA HIS A 105 -16.25 -2.05 -0.94
C HIS A 105 -17.18 -0.84 -1.14
N TRP A 106 -16.67 0.24 -1.74
CA TRP A 106 -17.37 1.50 -1.93
C TRP A 106 -17.70 1.73 -3.41
N SER A 107 -18.35 2.86 -3.69
CA SER A 107 -18.42 3.35 -5.06
C SER A 107 -17.06 3.89 -5.47
N LEU A 108 -16.74 3.81 -6.77
CA LEU A 108 -15.47 4.33 -7.26
C LEU A 108 -15.34 5.83 -6.98
N PHE A 109 -16.44 6.57 -7.13
CA PHE A 109 -16.49 7.99 -6.83
C PHE A 109 -16.10 8.27 -5.38
N ASP A 110 -16.71 7.56 -4.42
CA ASP A 110 -16.41 7.74 -3.00
C ASP A 110 -14.95 7.40 -2.70
N SER A 111 -14.43 6.31 -3.28
CA SER A 111 -13.03 5.92 -3.07
C SER A 111 -12.03 6.95 -3.60
N ILE A 112 -12.29 7.58 -4.74
CA ILE A 112 -11.45 8.67 -5.25
C ILE A 112 -11.53 9.88 -4.31
N CYS A 113 -12.73 10.23 -3.84
CA CYS A 113 -12.91 11.36 -2.91
C CYS A 113 -12.19 11.16 -1.57
N HIS A 114 -12.03 9.92 -1.11
CA HIS A 114 -11.34 9.60 0.15
C HIS A 114 -9.86 9.24 -0.03
N SER A 115 -9.37 9.17 -1.26
CA SER A 115 -7.96 8.94 -1.55
C SER A 115 -7.22 10.27 -1.62
N VAL A 116 -6.38 10.57 -0.61
CA VAL A 116 -5.69 11.88 -0.46
C VAL A 116 -5.05 12.36 -1.75
N ASN A 117 -4.33 11.48 -2.46
CA ASN A 117 -3.63 11.82 -3.70
C ASN A 117 -4.58 12.30 -4.82
N LEU A 118 -5.70 11.62 -5.02
CA LEU A 118 -6.65 11.96 -6.08
C LEU A 118 -7.60 13.07 -5.66
N ALA A 119 -8.06 13.04 -4.42
CA ALA A 119 -8.89 14.09 -3.82
C ALA A 119 -8.22 15.47 -3.97
N CYS A 120 -6.91 15.55 -3.71
CA CYS A 120 -6.10 16.76 -3.90
C CYS A 120 -5.93 17.16 -5.38
N LYS A 121 -5.67 16.20 -6.27
CA LYS A 121 -5.51 16.47 -7.72
C LYS A 121 -6.79 16.99 -8.36
N PHE A 122 -7.94 16.42 -7.99
CA PHE A 122 -9.25 16.83 -8.51
C PHE A 122 -9.86 18.00 -7.74
N LYS A 123 -9.35 18.32 -6.54
CA LYS A 123 -9.91 19.34 -5.64
C LYS A 123 -11.38 19.07 -5.32
N VAL A 124 -11.67 17.84 -4.91
CA VAL A 124 -13.04 17.32 -4.68
C VAL A 124 -13.82 18.07 -3.60
N TRP A 125 -13.15 18.84 -2.74
CA TRP A 125 -13.81 19.74 -1.78
C TRP A 125 -14.50 20.95 -2.45
N THR A 126 -14.32 21.14 -3.77
CA THR A 126 -14.96 22.20 -4.54
C THR A 126 -16.01 21.62 -5.51
N LEU A 127 -17.09 22.37 -5.75
CA LEU A 127 -18.11 21.96 -6.74
C LEU A 127 -17.53 21.79 -8.15
N LYS A 128 -16.56 22.64 -8.53
CA LYS A 128 -15.85 22.54 -9.82
C LYS A 128 -15.01 21.26 -9.90
N GLY A 129 -14.34 20.89 -8.82
CA GLY A 129 -13.56 19.65 -8.74
C GLY A 129 -14.43 18.40 -8.86
N GLN A 130 -15.61 18.41 -8.21
CA GLN A 130 -16.58 17.33 -8.34
C GLN A 130 -17.11 17.18 -9.77
N LYS A 131 -17.43 18.29 -10.45
CA LYS A 131 -17.81 18.25 -11.87
C LYS A 131 -16.70 17.68 -12.76
N ARG A 132 -15.46 18.12 -12.54
CA ARG A 132 -14.28 17.62 -13.26
C ARG A 132 -14.05 16.12 -13.04
N LEU A 133 -14.31 15.62 -11.83
CA LEU A 133 -14.23 14.19 -11.54
C LEU A 133 -15.30 13.41 -12.32
N HIS A 134 -16.53 13.92 -12.37
CA HIS A 134 -17.60 13.33 -13.17
C HIS A 134 -17.29 13.34 -14.67
N GLU A 135 -16.72 14.43 -15.19
CA GLU A 135 -16.24 14.52 -16.58
C GLU A 135 -15.13 13.50 -16.85
N PHE A 136 -14.14 13.38 -15.97
CA PHE A 136 -13.06 12.39 -16.08
C PHE A 136 -13.58 10.95 -16.09
N LEU A 137 -14.54 10.63 -15.23
CA LEU A 137 -15.14 9.28 -15.20
C LEU A 137 -15.95 9.00 -16.47
N ALA A 138 -16.63 10.01 -17.03
CA ALA A 138 -17.33 9.89 -18.29
C ALA A 138 -16.34 9.70 -19.47
N GLU A 139 -15.21 10.40 -19.47
CA GLU A 139 -14.12 10.22 -20.46
C GLU A 139 -13.51 8.80 -20.40
N MET A 140 -13.44 8.20 -19.21
CA MET A 140 -13.02 6.80 -19.03
C MET A 140 -14.05 5.77 -19.52
N GLY A 141 -15.19 6.22 -20.07
CA GLY A 141 -16.23 5.33 -20.60
C GLY A 141 -17.16 4.78 -19.53
N MET A 142 -17.13 5.31 -18.30
CA MET A 142 -17.95 4.81 -17.21
C MET A 142 -19.20 5.68 -17.00
N PRO A 143 -20.41 5.11 -17.15
CA PRO A 143 -21.64 5.84 -16.91
C PRO A 143 -21.69 6.43 -15.50
N LEU A 144 -22.16 7.67 -15.39
CA LEU A 144 -22.29 8.39 -14.11
C LEU A 144 -23.17 7.66 -13.10
N SER A 145 -24.13 6.86 -13.57
CA SER A 145 -24.98 5.99 -12.74
C SER A 145 -24.19 4.84 -12.11
N GLN A 146 -23.29 4.21 -12.87
CA GLN A 146 -22.43 3.12 -12.40
C GLN A 146 -21.35 3.61 -11.43
N CYS A 147 -20.83 4.82 -11.64
CA CYS A 147 -19.82 5.42 -10.76
C CYS A 147 -20.28 5.59 -9.30
N LYS A 148 -21.60 5.61 -9.05
CA LYS A 148 -22.22 5.71 -7.72
C LYS A 148 -22.65 4.37 -7.15
N GLN A 149 -22.62 3.30 -7.95
CA GLN A 149 -22.88 1.95 -7.47
C GLN A 149 -21.64 1.40 -6.78
N LYS A 150 -21.82 0.41 -5.90
CA LYS A 150 -20.68 -0.31 -5.31
C LYS A 150 -19.87 -0.95 -6.43
N PHE A 151 -18.54 -0.87 -6.34
CA PHE A 151 -17.63 -1.42 -7.34
C PHE A 151 -17.88 -2.91 -7.59
N SER A 152 -18.20 -3.69 -6.55
CA SER A 152 -18.53 -5.12 -6.68
C SER A 152 -19.82 -5.41 -7.47
N SER A 153 -20.69 -4.41 -7.65
CA SER A 153 -21.93 -4.51 -8.41
C SER A 153 -21.84 -3.86 -9.79
N MET A 154 -20.69 -3.27 -10.12
CA MET A 154 -20.45 -2.66 -11.43
C MET A 154 -20.26 -3.77 -12.46
N GLU A 155 -20.93 -3.66 -13.61
CA GLU A 155 -20.86 -4.70 -14.66
C GLU A 155 -19.44 -4.78 -15.25
N LEU A 156 -18.91 -6.00 -15.28
CA LEU A 156 -17.53 -6.37 -15.62
C LEU A 156 -17.15 -6.22 -17.10
N GLN A 157 -17.93 -5.48 -17.92
CA GLN A 157 -17.63 -5.31 -19.35
C GLN A 157 -16.43 -4.37 -19.62
N LEU A 158 -15.76 -3.89 -18.57
CA LEU A 158 -14.64 -2.96 -18.62
C LEU A 158 -13.35 -3.51 -17.98
N THR A 159 -13.31 -4.77 -17.55
CA THR A 159 -12.13 -5.39 -16.88
C THR A 159 -11.52 -6.54 -17.68
N THR A 160 -11.34 -6.34 -18.99
CA THR A 160 -10.48 -7.18 -19.86
C THR A 160 -9.47 -6.32 -20.56
#